data_AF-A0A975EQ87-F1
#
_entry.id   AF-A0A975EQ87-F1
#
_cell.length_a   1.000
_cell.length_b   1.000
_cell.length_c   1.000
_cell.angle_alpha   90.00
_cell.angle_beta   90.00
_cell.angle_gamma   90.00
#
_symmetry.space_group_name_H-M   'P 1'
#
loop_
_entity.id
_entity.type
_entity.pdbx_description
1 polymer ?
#
loop_
_entity_poly.entity_id
_entity_poly.type
_entity_poly.pdbx_seq_one_letter_code
_entity_poly.pdbx_strand_id
1 'polypeptide(L)'
;MGATLHKALTSLALVAGLSACTMQEGSVTREVSDLSPSYDGIQTTLLDGDLVNFHVEMQNARDPEALDDYAECAAAQYALIRGFGFARHVRTTIEIEGDKWLGDAVYTVSPALPRGLKTIDAEVTVAACEENGIPTV
;
A
#
# COMPACT_ATOMS: atom_id res chain seq x y z
N MET A 1 -76.19 -31.52 -21.84
CA MET A 1 -76.05 -31.02 -23.22
C MET A 1 -75.98 -29.50 -23.20
N GLY A 2 -74.99 -28.91 -23.88
CA GLY A 2 -74.84 -27.47 -24.14
C GLY A 2 -74.17 -26.69 -23.00
N ALA A 3 -72.93 -26.20 -23.11
CA ALA A 3 -72.48 -25.02 -23.90
C ALA A 3 -73.14 -23.74 -23.35
N THR A 4 -72.49 -22.60 -23.05
CA THR A 4 -71.25 -21.93 -23.49
C THR A 4 -71.18 -20.62 -22.68
N LEU A 5 -70.03 -20.22 -22.11
CA LEU A 5 -69.06 -19.25 -22.66
C LEU A 5 -69.38 -17.76 -22.35
N HIS A 6 -68.31 -16.98 -22.15
CA HIS A 6 -68.18 -15.51 -22.16
C HIS A 6 -68.30 -14.80 -20.81
N LYS A 7 -67.53 -13.76 -20.49
CA LYS A 7 -66.23 -13.21 -20.92
C LYS A 7 -66.01 -12.03 -19.97
N ALA A 8 -64.76 -11.76 -19.65
CA ALA A 8 -64.21 -10.43 -19.40
C ALA A 8 -64.40 -9.73 -18.03
N LEU A 9 -63.25 -9.15 -17.64
CA LEU A 9 -63.04 -7.92 -16.86
C LEU A 9 -63.29 -7.97 -15.35
N THR A 10 -62.19 -7.90 -14.58
CA THR A 10 -61.92 -6.76 -13.68
C THR A 10 -60.49 -6.86 -13.14
N SER A 11 -59.66 -5.86 -13.45
CA SER A 11 -58.37 -5.57 -12.82
C SER A 11 -58.61 -5.00 -11.41
N LEU A 12 -57.92 -5.46 -10.35
CA LEU A 12 -57.49 -4.59 -9.23
C LEU A 12 -56.51 -5.24 -8.23
N ALA A 13 -55.46 -4.46 -7.92
CA ALA A 13 -54.70 -4.33 -6.67
C ALA A 13 -53.62 -5.36 -6.26
N LEU A 14 -52.38 -4.81 -6.22
CA LEU A 14 -51.25 -5.16 -5.36
C LEU A 14 -51.67 -5.36 -3.89
N VAL A 15 -51.10 -6.36 -3.21
CA VAL A 15 -50.67 -6.23 -1.80
C VAL A 15 -49.34 -6.96 -1.61
N ALA A 16 -48.38 -6.21 -1.07
CA ALA A 16 -47.02 -6.62 -0.74
C ALA A 16 -46.97 -7.46 0.54
N GLY A 17 -46.02 -8.40 0.59
CA GLY A 17 -45.67 -9.14 1.80
C GLY A 17 -44.31 -9.81 1.66
N LEU A 18 -43.23 -9.03 1.67
CA LEU A 18 -41.89 -9.60 1.87
C LEU A 18 -41.62 -9.65 3.39
N SER A 19 -41.51 -10.86 3.91
CA SER A 19 -40.99 -11.15 5.24
C SER A 19 -39.58 -10.56 5.40
N ALA A 20 -39.41 -9.69 6.40
CA ALA A 20 -38.10 -9.21 6.81
C ALA A 20 -37.44 -10.24 7.73
N CYS A 21 -36.33 -10.83 7.26
CA CYS A 21 -35.38 -11.51 8.15
C CYS A 21 -34.62 -10.45 8.92
N THR A 22 -34.76 -10.43 10.25
CA THR A 22 -33.92 -9.62 11.12
C THR A 22 -32.52 -10.22 11.15
N MET A 23 -31.56 -9.53 10.53
CA MET A 23 -30.14 -9.85 10.65
C MET A 23 -29.66 -9.28 11.98
N GLN A 24 -29.33 -10.16 12.93
CA GLN A 24 -28.68 -9.78 14.18
C GLN A 24 -27.22 -9.43 13.86
N GLU A 25 -26.96 -8.16 13.55
CA GLU A 25 -25.60 -7.64 13.46
C GLU A 25 -25.04 -7.45 14.88
N GLY A 26 -24.54 -8.54 15.45
CA GLY A 26 -23.57 -8.44 16.54
C GLY A 26 -22.34 -7.74 15.99
N SER A 27 -22.23 -6.42 16.24
CA SER A 27 -21.02 -5.67 16.01
C SER A 27 -19.94 -6.23 16.92
N VAL A 28 -19.13 -7.16 16.40
CA VAL A 28 -17.83 -7.45 16.98
C VAL A 28 -16.98 -6.23 16.62
N THR A 29 -16.96 -5.23 17.50
CA THR A 29 -15.93 -4.20 17.47
C THR A 29 -14.61 -4.90 17.74
N ARG A 30 -13.96 -5.38 16.68
CA ARG A 30 -12.53 -5.66 16.74
C ARG A 30 -11.91 -4.28 16.91
N GLU A 31 -11.42 -3.95 18.10
CA GLU A 31 -10.45 -2.87 18.26
C GLU A 31 -9.27 -3.23 17.36
N VAL A 32 -9.32 -2.76 16.12
CA VAL A 32 -8.12 -2.62 15.29
C VAL A 32 -7.38 -1.51 15.99
N SER A 33 -6.43 -1.88 16.83
CA SER A 33 -5.53 -0.93 17.46
C SER A 33 -4.96 -0.06 16.35
N ASP A 34 -5.25 1.24 16.39
CA ASP A 34 -4.83 2.27 15.42
C ASP A 34 -3.34 2.58 15.59
N LEU A 35 -2.51 1.52 15.59
CA LEU A 35 -1.07 1.65 15.74
C LEU A 35 -0.54 2.23 14.43
N SER A 36 -0.16 3.49 14.49
CA SER A 36 0.53 4.16 13.39
C SER A 36 1.91 3.50 13.17
N PRO A 37 2.41 3.47 11.92
CA PRO A 37 3.76 3.00 11.64
C PRO A 37 4.80 3.76 12.45
N SER A 38 5.76 3.05 13.04
CA SER A 38 6.96 3.64 13.64
C SER A 38 8.13 3.34 12.74
N TYR A 39 8.85 4.39 12.32
CA TYR A 39 10.05 4.29 11.49
C TYR A 39 11.27 4.33 12.42
N ASP A 40 11.91 3.19 12.63
CA ASP A 40 12.91 3.01 13.70
C ASP A 40 14.34 3.26 13.24
N GLY A 41 14.56 3.40 11.94
CA GLY A 41 15.81 3.95 11.39
C GLY A 41 16.14 3.47 9.98
N ILE A 42 17.16 4.10 9.41
CA ILE A 42 17.77 3.76 8.13
C ILE A 42 19.28 3.61 8.34
N GLN A 43 19.86 2.50 7.89
CA GLN A 43 21.31 2.37 7.73
C GLN A 43 21.65 2.26 6.26
N THR A 44 22.55 3.11 5.79
CA THR A 44 22.96 3.15 4.39
C THR A 44 24.35 2.57 4.20
N THR A 45 24.47 1.57 3.32
CA THR A 45 25.75 0.95 2.95
C THR A 45 25.97 1.13 1.45
N LEU A 46 27.01 1.87 1.07
CA LEU A 46 27.47 1.90 -0.32
C LEU A 46 28.11 0.55 -0.65
N LEU A 47 27.61 -0.14 -1.68
CA LEU A 47 28.12 -1.45 -2.07
C LEU A 47 29.26 -1.31 -3.08
N ASP A 48 28.93 -0.87 -4.30
CA ASP A 48 29.90 -0.62 -5.37
C ASP A 48 29.32 0.36 -6.39
N GLY A 49 30.15 1.29 -6.88
CA GLY A 49 29.75 2.30 -7.87
C GLY A 49 28.49 3.07 -7.47
N ASP A 50 27.40 2.77 -8.16
CA ASP A 50 26.07 3.35 -7.96
C ASP A 50 25.10 2.45 -7.17
N LEU A 51 25.50 1.25 -6.77
CA LEU A 51 24.70 0.35 -5.92
C LEU A 51 24.80 0.73 -4.44
N VAL A 52 23.65 0.85 -3.81
CA VAL A 52 23.49 1.22 -2.41
C VAL A 52 22.47 0.29 -1.75
N ASN A 53 22.79 -0.20 -0.55
CA ASN A 53 21.87 -0.93 0.31
C ASN A 53 21.32 0.00 1.37
N PHE A 54 20.02 -0.06 1.59
CA PHE A 54 19.34 0.52 2.74
C PHE A 54 18.83 -0.60 3.61
N HIS A 55 19.24 -0.60 4.88
CA HIS A 55 18.63 -1.42 5.91
C HIS A 55 17.63 -0.54 6.65
N VAL A 56 16.35 -0.84 6.49
CA VAL A 56 15.27 -0.09 7.13
C VAL A 56 14.62 -0.93 8.22
N GLU A 57 14.29 -0.29 9.33
CA GLU A 57 13.58 -0.92 10.45
C GLU A 57 12.29 -0.14 10.73
N MET A 58 11.17 -0.84 10.84
CA MET A 58 9.90 -0.26 11.24
C MET A 58 9.07 -1.20 12.10
N GLN A 59 8.16 -0.64 12.90
CA GLN A 59 7.14 -1.37 13.65
C GLN A 59 5.75 -0.95 13.18
N ASN A 60 4.76 -1.80 13.46
CA ASN A 60 3.35 -1.57 13.09
C ASN A 60 3.16 -1.36 11.57
N ALA A 61 3.99 -1.99 10.73
CA ALA A 61 3.76 -2.03 9.30
C ALA A 61 2.43 -2.75 9.01
N ARG A 62 1.62 -2.18 8.12
CA ARG A 62 0.32 -2.75 7.74
C ARG A 62 0.48 -3.92 6.77
N ASP A 63 1.46 -3.81 5.90
CA ASP A 63 1.79 -4.76 4.84
C ASP A 63 3.28 -4.58 4.44
N PRO A 64 3.83 -5.49 3.61
CA PRO A 64 5.19 -5.37 3.11
C PRO A 64 5.44 -4.10 2.27
N GLU A 65 4.38 -3.53 1.65
CA GLU A 65 4.49 -2.34 0.80
C GLU A 65 4.88 -1.11 1.63
N ALA A 66 4.37 -0.98 2.85
CA ALA A 66 4.78 0.09 3.78
C ALA A 66 6.30 0.12 4.05
N LEU A 67 6.95 -1.05 4.04
CA LEU A 67 8.40 -1.16 4.25
C LEU A 67 9.20 -0.91 2.96
N ASP A 68 8.66 -1.32 1.81
CA ASP A 68 9.20 -0.96 0.49
C ASP A 68 9.12 0.57 0.27
N ASP A 69 8.01 1.22 0.63
CA ASP A 69 7.84 2.67 0.53
C ASP A 69 8.86 3.41 1.39
N TYR A 70 9.10 2.92 2.61
CA TYR A 70 10.11 3.50 3.49
C TYR A 70 11.52 3.38 2.91
N ALA A 71 11.87 2.23 2.34
CA ALA A 71 13.15 2.03 1.66
C ALA A 71 13.27 2.87 0.37
N GLU A 72 12.18 3.08 -0.36
CA GLU A 72 12.15 3.93 -1.55
C GLU A 72 12.37 5.41 -1.17
N CYS A 73 11.73 5.89 -0.11
CA CYS A 73 11.96 7.22 0.45
C CYS A 73 13.42 7.42 0.87
N ALA A 74 14.03 6.41 1.49
CA ALA A 74 15.45 6.40 1.83
C ALA A 74 16.35 6.52 0.58
N ALA A 75 16.06 5.72 -0.43
CA ALA A 75 16.84 5.71 -1.67
C ALA A 75 16.71 7.02 -2.46
N ALA A 76 15.52 7.60 -2.53
CA ALA A 76 15.27 8.85 -3.24
C ALA A 76 16.06 10.01 -2.61
N GLN A 77 15.96 10.19 -1.30
CA GLN A 77 16.68 11.26 -0.62
C GLN A 77 18.19 11.07 -0.67
N TYR A 78 18.67 9.82 -0.55
CA TYR A 78 20.08 9.52 -0.73
C TYR A 78 20.57 9.88 -2.14
N ALA A 79 19.79 9.62 -3.19
CA ALA A 79 20.14 10.03 -4.55
C ALA A 79 20.33 11.54 -4.65
N LEU A 80 19.42 12.34 -4.08
CA LEU A 80 19.54 13.81 -4.04
C LEU A 80 20.79 14.26 -3.26
N ILE A 81 21.08 13.66 -2.10
CA ILE A 81 22.27 13.95 -1.29
C ILE A 81 23.55 13.72 -2.10
N ARG A 82 23.56 12.73 -3.00
CA ARG A 82 24.68 12.41 -3.89
C ARG A 82 24.72 13.27 -5.17
N GLY A 83 23.76 14.18 -5.36
CA GLY A 83 23.66 15.03 -6.56
C GLY A 83 23.09 14.31 -7.78
N PHE A 84 22.32 13.24 -7.56
CA PHE A 84 21.64 12.47 -8.61
C PHE A 84 20.15 12.76 -8.63
N GLY A 85 19.52 12.53 -9.78
CA GLY A 85 18.08 12.77 -9.98
C GLY A 85 17.22 11.51 -9.97
N PHE A 86 17.84 10.32 -10.00
CA PHE A 86 17.11 9.06 -10.16
C PHE A 86 17.65 7.97 -9.24
N ALA A 87 16.75 7.06 -8.89
CA ALA A 87 17.08 5.75 -8.35
C ALA A 87 16.38 4.65 -9.15
N ARG A 88 16.83 3.41 -9.03
CA ARG A 88 16.12 2.24 -9.54
C ARG A 88 16.23 1.12 -8.53
N HIS A 89 15.09 0.54 -8.21
CA HIS A 89 15.00 -0.62 -7.33
C HIS A 89 15.67 -1.84 -7.96
N VAL A 90 16.51 -2.55 -7.20
CA VAL A 90 17.14 -3.81 -7.61
C VAL A 90 16.49 -4.99 -6.91
N ARG A 91 16.37 -4.94 -5.58
CA ARG A 91 15.68 -5.96 -4.76
C ARG A 91 15.31 -5.40 -3.40
N THR A 92 14.29 -5.97 -2.77
CA THR A 92 14.06 -5.89 -1.32
C THR A 92 13.94 -7.30 -0.78
N THR A 93 14.49 -7.56 0.39
CA THR A 93 14.20 -8.74 1.21
C THR A 93 13.63 -8.27 2.54
N ILE A 94 12.54 -8.90 2.98
CA ILE A 94 11.80 -8.49 4.18
C ILE A 94 11.84 -9.63 5.18
N GLU A 95 12.23 -9.30 6.41
CA GLU A 95 12.25 -10.20 7.56
C GLU A 95 11.39 -9.62 8.69
N ILE A 96 10.66 -10.48 9.40
CA ILE A 96 9.77 -10.06 10.49
C ILE A 96 10.22 -10.74 11.77
N GLU A 97 10.62 -9.95 12.76
CA GLU A 97 11.13 -10.39 14.06
C GLU A 97 10.23 -9.86 15.19
N GLY A 98 9.19 -10.64 15.53
CA GLY A 98 8.15 -10.19 16.46
C GLY A 98 7.36 -9.05 15.82
N ASP A 99 7.46 -7.86 16.41
CA ASP A 99 6.73 -6.66 15.98
C ASP A 99 7.55 -5.80 15.00
N LYS A 100 8.83 -6.15 14.83
CA LYS A 100 9.79 -5.45 13.97
C LYS A 100 9.77 -6.01 12.56
N TRP A 101 9.81 -5.10 11.60
CA TRP A 101 9.94 -5.37 10.18
C TRP A 101 11.27 -4.81 9.71
N LEU A 102 12.08 -5.68 9.13
CA LEU A 102 13.42 -5.38 8.64
C LEU A 102 13.43 -5.48 7.12
N GLY A 103 13.91 -4.43 6.46
CA GLY A 103 14.05 -4.37 5.01
C GLY A 103 15.51 -4.27 4.59
N ASP A 104 15.98 -5.22 3.79
CA ASP A 104 17.25 -5.16 3.07
C ASP A 104 16.98 -4.79 1.61
N ALA A 105 17.07 -3.50 1.30
CA ALA A 105 16.67 -2.95 0.01
C ALA A 105 17.87 -2.39 -0.77
N VAL A 106 18.09 -2.89 -1.98
CA VAL A 106 19.20 -2.47 -2.85
C VAL A 106 18.67 -1.65 -4.01
N TYR A 107 19.32 -0.51 -4.24
CA TYR A 107 19.01 0.41 -5.33
C TYR A 107 20.27 0.78 -6.10
N THR A 108 20.10 1.17 -7.36
CA THR A 108 21.12 1.92 -8.12
C THR A 108 20.73 3.39 -8.18
N VAL A 109 21.64 4.32 -7.93
CA VAL A 109 21.41 5.77 -8.01
C VAL A 109 22.09 6.38 -9.25
N SER A 110 21.42 7.28 -9.97
CA SER A 110 21.89 7.71 -11.30
C SER A 110 21.62 9.19 -11.61
N PRO A 111 22.54 9.89 -12.30
CA PRO A 111 22.33 11.26 -12.74
C PRO A 111 21.34 11.38 -13.91
N ALA A 112 21.10 10.30 -14.65
CA ALA A 112 20.19 10.25 -15.79
C ALA A 112 19.23 9.06 -15.66
N LEU A 113 18.10 9.11 -16.37
CA LEU A 113 17.06 8.09 -16.29
C LEU A 113 17.63 6.67 -16.53
N PRO A 114 17.66 5.78 -15.52
CA PRO A 114 18.18 4.44 -15.67
C PRO A 114 17.25 3.57 -16.53
N ARG A 115 17.84 2.65 -17.28
CA ARG A 115 17.07 1.61 -18.01
C ARG A 115 16.47 0.61 -17.02
N GLY A 116 15.31 0.05 -17.35
CA GLY A 116 14.67 -1.01 -16.57
C GLY A 116 13.27 -0.62 -16.12
N LEU A 117 12.71 -1.45 -15.24
CA LEU A 117 11.44 -1.20 -14.56
C LEU A 117 11.73 -0.60 -13.16
N LYS A 118 10.72 0.00 -12.53
CA LYS A 118 10.82 0.61 -11.19
C LYS A 118 11.92 1.68 -11.09
N THR A 119 11.91 2.59 -12.06
CA THR A 119 12.72 3.82 -12.02
C THR A 119 11.99 4.85 -11.18
N ILE A 120 12.74 5.52 -10.32
CA ILE A 120 12.29 6.49 -9.32
C ILE A 120 12.88 7.84 -9.72
N ASP A 121 12.02 8.86 -9.80
CA ASP A 121 12.45 10.26 -9.85
C ASP A 121 12.64 10.74 -8.41
N ALA A 122 13.87 11.11 -8.05
CA ALA A 122 14.22 11.34 -6.67
C ALA A 122 13.54 12.58 -6.08
N GLU A 123 13.35 13.64 -6.87
CA GLU A 123 12.71 14.88 -6.40
C GLU A 123 11.21 14.66 -6.18
N VAL A 124 10.55 14.01 -7.14
CA VAL A 124 9.12 13.69 -7.05
C VAL A 124 8.85 12.75 -5.89
N THR A 125 9.67 11.71 -5.71
CA THR A 125 9.47 10.73 -4.64
C THR A 125 9.73 11.34 -3.27
N VAL A 126 10.78 12.16 -3.08
CA VAL A 126 10.99 12.83 -1.78
C VAL A 126 9.81 13.73 -1.41
N ALA A 127 9.27 14.49 -2.37
CA ALA A 127 8.08 15.29 -2.12
C ALA A 127 6.87 14.42 -1.71
N ALA A 128 6.66 13.28 -2.39
CA ALA A 128 5.60 12.34 -2.02
C ALA A 128 5.83 11.71 -0.63
N CYS A 129 7.08 11.42 -0.25
CA CYS A 129 7.41 10.92 1.08
C CYS A 129 7.07 11.93 2.17
N GLU A 130 7.40 13.21 1.97
CA GLU A 130 7.05 14.30 2.87
C GLU A 130 5.52 14.45 3.01
N GLU A 131 4.79 14.42 1.89
CA GLU A 131 3.33 14.50 1.88
C GLU A 131 2.66 13.33 2.62
N ASN A 132 3.25 12.13 2.56
CA ASN A 132 2.75 10.93 3.22
C ASN A 132 3.31 10.73 4.63
N GLY A 133 4.21 11.59 5.11
CA GLY A 133 4.82 11.50 6.43
C GLY A 133 5.82 10.34 6.58
N ILE A 134 6.42 9.88 5.48
CA ILE A 134 7.46 8.84 5.47
C ILE A 134 8.84 9.50 5.57
N PRO A 135 9.65 9.20 6.59
CA PRO A 135 10.99 9.79 6.72
C PRO A 135 11.94 9.26 5.65
N THR A 136 12.94 10.08 5.29
CA THR A 136 13.77 9.85 4.11
C THR A 136 15.27 9.68 4.38
N VAL A 137 15.82 10.13 5.53
CA VAL A 137 17.16 9.78 6.06
C VAL A 137 17.27 10.14 7.54
#